data_AF-A0A0J6SBS8-F1
#
_entry.id   AF-A0A0J6SBS8-F1
#
_cell.length_a   1.000
_cell.length_b   1.000
_cell.length_c   1.000
_cell.angle_alpha   90.00
_cell.angle_beta   90.00
_cell.angle_gamma   90.00
#
_symmetry.space_group_name_H-M   'P 1'
#
loop_
_entity.id
_entity.type
_entity.pdbx_description
1 polymer ?
#
loop_
_entity_poly.entity_id
_entity_poly.type
_entity_poly.pdbx_seq_one_letter_code
_entity_poly.pdbx_strand_id
1 'polypeptide(L)'
;MATGTGDRLKRAKRLVTVQEQMRRTAEIALTATRERLGEIEADRARLLAALASSDHGPMLLEATAKRLRGLAAQATALESEAAAQAEAVRERGLAQKRAESLAERRADDHRRETERRDDLERLDGQVARASARTGRPGTSLP
;
A
#
# COMPACT_ATOMS: atom_id res chain seq x y z
N MET A 1 -5.92 16.92 21.67
CA MET A 1 -5.85 15.56 21.08
C MET A 1 -7.15 15.30 20.34
N ALA A 2 -7.10 15.00 19.03
CA ALA A 2 -8.28 14.83 18.18
C ALA A 2 -9.06 13.55 18.59
N THR A 3 -10.17 13.72 19.30
CA THR A 3 -10.87 12.64 20.04
C THR A 3 -12.08 12.05 19.31
N GLY A 4 -12.57 12.68 18.24
CA GLY A 4 -13.80 12.27 17.53
C GLY A 4 -13.64 11.08 16.58
N THR A 5 -14.76 10.40 16.27
CA THR A 5 -14.83 9.30 15.29
C THR A 5 -14.37 9.75 13.89
N GLY A 6 -14.67 11.00 13.50
CA GLY A 6 -14.20 11.59 12.24
C GLY A 6 -12.67 11.72 12.14
N ASP A 7 -11.98 12.14 13.20
CA ASP A 7 -10.51 12.25 13.18
C ASP A 7 -9.83 10.88 13.17
N ARG A 8 -10.45 9.90 13.83
CA ARG A 8 -10.02 8.49 13.76
C ARG A 8 -10.17 7.95 12.34
N LEU A 9 -11.27 8.24 11.65
CA LEU A 9 -11.46 7.87 10.25
C LEU A 9 -10.44 8.55 9.33
N LYS A 10 -10.21 9.86 9.47
CA LYS A 10 -9.20 10.60 8.68
C LYS A 10 -7.81 9.97 8.85
N ARG A 11 -7.41 9.62 10.08
CA ARG A 11 -6.14 8.94 10.35
C ARG A 11 -6.07 7.56 9.70
N ALA A 12 -7.13 6.76 9.79
CA ALA A 12 -7.18 5.44 9.17
C ALA A 12 -7.06 5.54 7.63
N LYS A 13 -7.74 6.50 7.00
CA LYS A 13 -7.60 6.77 5.55
C LYS A 13 -6.16 7.16 5.17
N ARG A 14 -5.51 8.02 5.95
CA ARG A 14 -4.09 8.38 5.73
C ARG A 14 -3.18 7.16 5.84
N LEU A 15 -3.43 6.27 6.79
CA LEU A 15 -2.67 5.04 6.93
C LEU A 15 -2.80 4.16 5.68
N VAL A 16 -3.99 4.04 5.08
CA VAL A 16 -4.18 3.31 3.81
C VAL A 16 -3.29 3.90 2.72
N THR A 17 -3.31 5.22 2.54
CA THR A 17 -2.47 5.89 1.54
C THR A 17 -0.98 5.63 1.77
N VAL A 18 -0.51 5.68 3.02
CA VAL A 18 0.89 5.39 3.35
C VAL A 18 1.23 3.93 3.02
N GLN A 19 0.36 2.97 3.37
CA GLN A 19 0.61 1.56 3.06
C GLN A 19 0.65 1.30 1.55
N GLU A 20 -0.23 1.94 0.78
CA GLU A 20 -0.23 1.87 -0.68
C GLU A 20 1.07 2.43 -1.27
N GLN A 21 1.52 3.60 -0.80
CA GLN A 21 2.80 4.19 -1.23
C GLN A 21 3.98 3.26 -0.92
N MET A 22 4.01 2.68 0.28
CA MET A 22 5.06 1.74 0.68
C MET A 22 5.06 0.46 -0.18
N ARG A 23 3.87 -0.06 -0.52
CA ARG A 23 3.73 -1.21 -1.42
C ARG A 23 4.26 -0.87 -2.81
N ARG A 24 3.85 0.27 -3.38
CA ARG A 24 4.30 0.73 -4.71
C ARG A 24 5.81 0.92 -4.76
N THR A 25 6.42 1.51 -3.73
CA THR A 25 7.89 1.66 -3.68
C THR A 25 8.59 0.30 -3.67
N ALA A 26 8.05 -0.69 -2.93
CA ALA A 26 8.60 -2.04 -2.92
C ALA A 26 8.43 -2.75 -4.28
N GLU A 27 7.30 -2.56 -4.96
CA GLU A 27 7.05 -3.08 -6.31
C GLU A 27 8.02 -2.50 -7.34
N ILE A 28 8.31 -1.20 -7.26
CA ILE A 28 9.30 -0.52 -8.12
C ILE A 28 10.70 -1.12 -7.89
N ALA A 29 11.11 -1.28 -6.63
CA ALA A 29 12.40 -1.86 -6.28
C ALA A 29 12.53 -3.30 -6.83
N LEU A 30 11.50 -4.13 -6.64
CA LEU A 30 11.47 -5.49 -7.18
C LEU A 30 11.56 -5.52 -8.71
N THR A 31 10.87 -4.60 -9.39
CA THR A 31 10.92 -4.50 -10.85
C THR A 31 12.32 -4.12 -11.32
N ALA A 32 12.95 -3.13 -10.70
CA ALA A 32 14.32 -2.72 -11.04
C ALA A 32 15.35 -3.84 -10.83
N THR A 33 15.21 -4.63 -9.77
CA THR A 33 16.09 -5.79 -9.52
C THR A 33 15.91 -6.86 -10.60
N ARG A 34 14.67 -7.12 -11.03
CA ARG A 34 14.36 -8.08 -12.10
C ARG A 34 14.86 -7.62 -13.47
N GLU A 35 14.77 -6.33 -13.75
CA GLU A 35 15.33 -5.75 -14.98
C GLU A 35 16.84 -5.95 -15.05
N ARG A 36 17.57 -5.66 -13.96
CA ARG A 36 19.02 -5.92 -13.87
C ARG A 36 19.37 -7.40 -14.04
N LEU A 37 18.54 -8.30 -13.49
CA LEU A 37 18.73 -9.73 -13.69
C LEU A 37 18.59 -10.11 -15.17
N GLY A 38 17.58 -9.57 -15.86
CA GLY A 38 17.42 -9.74 -17.31
C GLY A 38 18.60 -9.18 -18.12
N GLU A 39 19.19 -8.06 -17.71
CA GLU A 39 20.40 -7.51 -18.33
C GLU A 39 21.60 -8.45 -18.18
N ILE A 40 21.80 -9.05 -17.00
CA ILE A 40 22.87 -10.02 -16.75
C ILE A 40 22.67 -11.28 -17.60
N GLU A 41 21.45 -11.77 -17.71
CA GLU A 41 21.14 -12.93 -18.57
C GLU A 41 21.39 -12.63 -20.05
N ALA A 42 21.02 -11.44 -20.52
CA ALA A 42 21.31 -10.98 -21.87
C ALA A 42 22.82 -10.86 -22.12
N ASP A 43 23.59 -10.32 -21.16
CA ASP A 43 25.06 -10.28 -21.21
C ASP A 43 25.68 -11.67 -21.30
N ARG A 44 25.19 -12.60 -20.48
CA ARG A 44 25.64 -14.00 -20.49
C ARG A 44 25.37 -14.64 -21.85
N ALA A 45 24.16 -14.45 -22.40
CA ALA A 45 23.80 -14.98 -23.71
C ALA A 45 24.68 -14.40 -24.83
N ARG A 46 24.96 -13.08 -24.79
CA ARG A 46 25.87 -12.42 -25.75
C ARG A 46 27.28 -12.98 -25.69
N LEU A 47 27.83 -13.19 -24.49
CA LEU A 47 29.17 -13.77 -24.33
C LEU A 47 29.24 -15.21 -24.83
N LEU A 48 28.23 -16.02 -24.54
CA LEU A 48 28.16 -17.40 -25.03
C LEU A 48 28.01 -17.47 -26.56
N ALA A 49 27.20 -16.59 -27.15
CA ALA A 49 27.06 -16.50 -28.60
C ALA A 49 28.37 -16.10 -29.28
N ALA A 50 29.09 -15.11 -28.73
CA ALA A 50 30.40 -14.69 -29.23
C ALA A 50 31.47 -15.79 -29.09
N LEU A 51 31.40 -16.60 -28.04
CA LEU A 51 32.25 -17.79 -27.89
C LEU A 51 31.98 -18.83 -28.97
N ALA A 52 30.70 -19.08 -29.30
CA ALA A 52 30.31 -20.08 -30.27
C ALA A 52 30.68 -19.69 -31.73
N SER A 53 30.82 -18.40 -32.01
CA SER A 53 31.07 -17.88 -33.36
C SER A 53 32.55 -17.69 -33.74
N SER A 54 33.51 -17.98 -32.85
CA SER A 54 34.92 -17.68 -33.12
C SER A 54 35.88 -18.73 -32.57
N ASP A 55 36.94 -18.99 -33.35
CA ASP A 55 38.10 -19.76 -32.91
C ASP A 55 38.96 -18.92 -31.96
N HIS A 56 38.56 -18.90 -30.69
CA HIS A 56 39.29 -18.20 -29.64
C HIS A 56 40.45 -19.03 -29.10
N GLY A 57 41.61 -18.40 -28.92
CA GLY A 57 42.75 -19.01 -28.24
C GLY A 57 42.50 -19.24 -26.73
N PRO A 58 43.27 -20.13 -26.07
CA PRO A 58 43.03 -20.58 -24.70
C PRO A 58 42.97 -19.46 -23.64
N MET A 59 43.72 -18.36 -23.80
CA MET A 59 43.66 -17.22 -22.87
C MET A 59 42.31 -16.49 -22.92
N LEU A 60 41.68 -16.38 -24.10
CA LEU A 60 40.37 -15.75 -24.24
C LEU A 60 39.26 -16.63 -23.66
N LEU A 61 39.40 -17.96 -23.76
CA LEU A 61 38.49 -18.91 -23.12
C LEU A 61 38.55 -18.79 -21.59
N GLU A 62 39.74 -18.71 -21.00
CA GLU A 62 39.90 -18.56 -19.55
C GLU A 62 39.32 -17.22 -19.04
N ALA A 63 39.61 -16.11 -19.73
CA ALA A 63 39.06 -14.80 -19.39
C ALA A 63 37.53 -14.80 -19.45
N THR A 64 36.96 -15.42 -20.48
CA THR A 64 35.50 -15.50 -20.65
C THR A 64 34.86 -16.41 -19.60
N ALA A 65 35.48 -17.54 -19.27
CA ALA A 65 35.02 -18.41 -18.17
C ALA A 65 35.04 -17.68 -16.83
N LYS A 66 36.06 -16.86 -16.55
CA LYS A 66 36.10 -16.01 -15.35
C LYS A 66 34.97 -14.98 -15.36
N ARG A 67 34.70 -14.32 -16.49
CA ARG A 67 33.59 -13.36 -16.63
C ARG A 67 32.23 -14.03 -16.42
N LEU A 68 32.00 -15.19 -17.03
CA LEU A 68 30.75 -15.95 -16.89
C LEU A 68 30.50 -16.39 -15.43
N ARG A 69 31.54 -16.83 -14.71
CA ARG A 69 31.44 -17.12 -13.27
C ARG A 69 31.08 -15.87 -12.46
N GLY A 70 31.68 -14.72 -12.79
CA GLY A 70 31.34 -13.45 -12.16
C GLY A 70 29.87 -13.05 -12.38
N LEU A 71 29.38 -13.16 -13.61
CA LEU A 71 27.98 -12.89 -13.95
C LEU A 71 27.02 -13.87 -13.25
N ALA A 72 27.38 -15.15 -13.17
CA ALA A 72 26.57 -16.14 -12.45
C ALA A 72 26.47 -15.81 -10.95
N ALA A 73 27.58 -15.42 -10.31
CA ALA A 73 27.56 -15.01 -8.91
C ALA A 73 26.70 -13.76 -8.67
N GLN A 74 26.76 -12.78 -9.59
CA GLN A 74 25.91 -11.58 -9.54
C GLN A 74 24.43 -11.92 -9.72
N ALA A 75 24.10 -12.81 -10.67
CA ALA A 75 22.73 -13.28 -10.87
C ALA A 75 22.17 -13.94 -9.61
N THR A 76 22.91 -14.87 -8.98
CA THR A 76 22.47 -15.51 -7.73
C THR A 76 22.26 -14.50 -6.60
N ALA A 77 23.10 -13.47 -6.49
CA ALA A 77 22.91 -12.41 -5.50
C ALA A 77 21.62 -11.61 -5.77
N LEU A 78 21.37 -11.23 -7.03
CA LEU A 78 20.14 -10.53 -7.43
C LEU A 78 18.88 -11.40 -7.31
N GLU A 79 18.96 -12.71 -7.55
CA GLU A 79 17.85 -13.65 -7.32
C GLU A 79 17.45 -13.69 -5.85
N SER A 80 18.46 -13.78 -4.96
CA SER A 80 18.23 -13.74 -3.51
C SER A 80 17.62 -12.40 -3.07
N GLU A 81 18.12 -11.29 -3.60
CA GLU A 81 17.56 -9.96 -3.34
C GLU A 81 16.11 -9.84 -3.85
N ALA A 82 15.84 -10.30 -5.08
CA ALA A 82 14.50 -10.27 -5.66
C ALA A 82 13.51 -11.15 -4.86
N ALA A 83 13.96 -12.29 -4.35
CA ALA A 83 13.15 -13.14 -3.47
C ALA A 83 12.78 -12.41 -2.17
N ALA A 84 13.76 -11.76 -1.51
CA ALA A 84 13.52 -10.97 -0.31
C ALA A 84 12.58 -9.78 -0.58
N GLN A 85 12.77 -9.08 -1.69
CA GLN A 85 11.89 -7.99 -2.11
C GLN A 85 10.46 -8.48 -2.43
N ALA A 86 10.32 -9.67 -3.03
CA ALA A 86 9.01 -10.27 -3.30
C ALA A 86 8.25 -10.65 -2.02
N GLU A 87 8.93 -11.11 -0.97
CA GLU A 87 8.33 -11.28 0.35
C GLU A 87 7.93 -9.93 0.96
N ALA A 88 8.80 -8.91 0.88
CA ALA A 88 8.49 -7.58 1.36
C ALA A 88 7.24 -6.98 0.69
N VAL A 89 7.10 -7.11 -0.63
CA VAL A 89 5.89 -6.70 -1.38
C VAL A 89 4.65 -7.41 -0.85
N ARG A 90 4.74 -8.73 -0.61
CA ARG A 90 3.62 -9.51 -0.05
C ARG A 90 3.23 -9.03 1.35
N GLU A 91 4.20 -8.82 2.24
CA GLU A 91 3.97 -8.28 3.58
C GLU A 91 3.32 -6.89 3.55
N ARG A 92 3.77 -6.01 2.65
CA ARG A 92 3.15 -4.69 2.43
C ARG A 92 1.73 -4.81 1.91
N GLY A 93 1.46 -5.74 1.00
CA GLY A 93 0.09 -6.03 0.54
C GLY A 93 -0.83 -6.46 1.69
N LEU A 94 -0.35 -7.30 2.61
CA LEU A 94 -1.10 -7.69 3.81
C LEU A 94 -1.28 -6.53 4.79
N ALA A 95 -0.28 -5.67 4.96
CA ALA A 95 -0.39 -4.47 5.78
C ALA A 95 -1.41 -3.48 5.22
N GLN A 96 -1.44 -3.28 3.90
CA GLN A 96 -2.45 -2.46 3.23
C GLN A 96 -3.86 -3.00 3.46
N LYS A 97 -4.10 -4.30 3.24
CA LYS A 97 -5.41 -4.92 3.49
C LYS A 97 -5.88 -4.73 4.94
N ARG A 98 -4.96 -4.84 5.90
CA ARG A 98 -5.25 -4.57 7.32
C ARG A 98 -5.61 -3.10 7.56
N ALA A 99 -4.93 -2.16 6.92
CA ALA A 99 -5.24 -0.74 7.00
C ALA A 99 -6.60 -0.41 6.36
N GLU A 100 -6.94 -1.04 5.24
CA GLU A 100 -8.24 -0.89 4.56
C GLU A 100 -9.38 -1.38 5.47
N SER A 101 -9.26 -2.58 6.04
CA SER A 101 -10.25 -3.10 6.99
C SER A 101 -10.40 -2.20 8.22
N LEU A 102 -9.30 -1.63 8.73
CA LEU A 102 -9.38 -0.65 9.82
C LEU A 102 -10.14 0.61 9.39
N ALA A 103 -9.86 1.14 8.20
CA ALA A 103 -10.52 2.33 7.68
C ALA A 103 -12.03 2.12 7.48
N GLU A 104 -12.43 0.94 6.99
CA GLU A 104 -13.84 0.53 6.86
C GLU A 104 -14.55 0.52 8.21
N ARG A 105 -13.97 -0.15 9.23
CA ARG A 105 -14.53 -0.16 10.59
C ARG A 105 -14.69 1.26 11.16
N ARG A 106 -13.71 2.13 10.95
CA ARG A 106 -13.81 3.53 11.40
C ARG A 106 -14.84 4.35 10.62
N ALA A 107 -15.12 3.98 9.37
CA ALA A 107 -16.17 4.61 8.58
C ALA A 107 -17.55 4.24 9.16
N ASP A 108 -17.74 2.96 9.51
CA ASP A 108 -18.95 2.50 10.18
C ASP A 108 -19.18 3.19 11.52
N ASP A 109 -18.15 3.25 12.36
CA ASP A 109 -18.23 3.95 13.65
C ASP A 109 -18.60 5.42 13.47
N HIS A 110 -18.03 6.08 12.45
CA HIS A 110 -18.32 7.48 12.18
C HIS A 110 -19.75 7.67 11.65
N ARG A 111 -20.25 6.78 10.79
CA ARG A 111 -21.63 6.80 10.30
C ARG A 111 -22.63 6.64 11.45
N ARG A 112 -22.48 5.60 12.27
CA ARG A 112 -23.36 5.34 13.42
C ARG A 112 -23.39 6.52 14.40
N GLU A 113 -22.24 7.13 14.66
CA GLU A 113 -22.17 8.30 15.54
C GLU A 113 -22.85 9.54 14.93
N THR A 114 -22.79 9.69 13.61
CA THR A 114 -23.47 10.80 12.91
C THR A 114 -24.99 10.57 12.92
N GLU A 115 -25.44 9.37 12.55
CA GLU A 115 -26.85 8.97 12.59
C GLU A 115 -27.45 9.16 13.99
N ARG A 116 -26.73 8.72 15.03
CA ARG A 116 -27.15 8.91 16.43
C ARG A 116 -27.31 10.38 16.80
N ARG A 117 -26.41 11.26 16.35
CA ARG A 117 -26.50 12.70 16.62
C ARG A 117 -27.69 13.32 15.91
N ASP A 118 -27.90 12.97 14.64
CA ASP A 118 -29.03 13.46 13.86
C ASP A 118 -30.36 13.03 14.50
N ASP A 119 -30.44 11.80 15.01
CA ASP A 119 -31.64 11.30 15.69
C ASP A 119 -31.91 12.02 17.01
N LEU A 120 -30.87 12.29 17.81
CA LEU A 120 -30.99 13.08 19.03
C LEU A 120 -31.44 14.52 18.72
N GLU A 121 -30.87 15.17 17.71
CA GLU A 121 -31.25 16.51 17.30
C GLU A 121 -32.72 16.57 16.82
N ARG A 122 -33.19 15.55 16.11
CA ARG A 122 -34.60 15.43 15.72
C ARG A 122 -35.52 15.31 16.93
N LEU A 123 -35.16 14.50 17.93
CA LEU A 123 -35.94 14.34 19.16
C LEU A 123 -35.98 15.63 19.97
N ASP A 124 -34.84 16.30 20.14
CA ASP A 124 -34.76 17.60 20.82
C ASP A 124 -35.64 18.65 20.12
N GLY A 125 -35.62 18.68 18.78
CA GLY A 125 -36.51 19.53 18.00
C GLY A 125 -38.00 19.20 18.17
N GLN A 126 -38.37 17.93 18.35
CA GLN A 126 -39.74 17.53 18.65
C GLN A 126 -40.17 17.95 20.06
N VAL A 127 -39.30 17.77 21.06
CA VAL A 127 -39.54 18.20 22.44
C VAL A 127 -39.69 19.71 22.51
N ALA A 128 -38.83 20.48 21.86
CA ALA A 128 -38.92 21.94 21.80
C ALA A 128 -40.25 22.41 21.18
N ARG A 129 -40.70 21.78 20.09
CA ARG A 129 -42.00 22.08 19.46
C ARG A 129 -43.20 21.69 20.33
N ALA A 130 -43.12 20.54 21.01
CA ALA A 130 -44.18 20.10 21.93
C ALA A 130 -44.33 21.08 23.10
N SER A 131 -43.22 21.47 23.73
CA SER A 131 -43.20 22.46 24.81
C SER A 131 -43.74 23.83 24.37
N ALA A 132 -43.41 24.27 23.15
CA ALA A 132 -43.96 25.53 22.60
C ALA A 132 -45.47 25.49 22.34
N ARG A 133 -46.05 24.31 22.02
CA ARG A 133 -47.50 24.13 21.86
C ARG A 133 -48.22 24.16 23.20
N THR A 134 -47.67 23.52 24.23
CA THR A 134 -48.29 23.46 25.56
C THR A 134 -48.12 24.75 26.35
N GLY A 135 -47.04 25.50 26.07
CA GLY A 135 -46.74 26.79 26.70
C GLY A 135 -47.44 28.01 26.10
N ARG A 136 -48.37 27.86 25.15
CA ARG A 136 -49.16 28.98 24.61
C ARG A 136 -50.25 29.32 25.64
N PRO A 137 -50.10 30.40 26.44
CA PRO A 137 -51.15 30.81 27.36
C PRO A 137 -52.32 31.28 26.51
N GLY A 138 -53.53 30.84 26.83
CA GLY A 138 -54.73 31.40 26.26
C GLY A 138 -54.64 32.92 26.36
N THR A 139 -54.61 33.59 25.22
CA THR A 139 -54.91 35.01 25.12
C THR A 139 -56.33 35.17 25.64
N SER A 140 -56.45 35.49 26.93
CA SER A 140 -57.64 36.10 27.51
C SER A 140 -57.78 37.46 26.83
N LEU A 141 -58.74 37.57 25.91
CA LEU A 141 -59.22 38.86 25.45
C LEU A 141 -60.31 39.34 26.42
N PRO A 142 -60.35 40.66 26.71
CA PRO A 142 -61.22 41.30 27.69
C PRO A 142 -62.71 41.26 27.33
#